data_AF-A0A928ZIG1-F1
#
_entry.id   AF-A0A928ZIG1-F1
#
_cell.length_a   1.000
_cell.length_b   1.000
_cell.length_c   1.000
_cell.angle_alpha   90.00
_cell.angle_beta   90.00
_cell.angle_gamma   90.00
#
_symmetry.space_group_name_H-M   'P 1'
#
loop_
_entity.id
_entity.type
_entity.pdbx_description
1 polymer ?
#
loop_
_entity_poly.entity_id
_entity_poly.type
_entity_poly.pdbx_seq_one_letter_code
_entity_poly.pdbx_strand_id
1 'polypeptide(L)' 'MKQVVIENPIINSAFSEPQRHFRFDDDGITSDIIDTRRRSHYFIPMALLHERKKRQTNPK' A
#
# COMPACT_ATOMS: atom_id res chain seq x y z
N MET A 1 -20.45 2.14 -13.38
CA MET A 1 -19.08 1.78 -13.81
C MET A 1 -19.16 1.31 -15.26
N LYS A 2 -18.29 1.77 -16.15
CA LYS A 2 -18.32 1.38 -17.57
C LYS A 2 -17.63 0.01 -17.69
N GLN A 3 -18.28 -0.98 -18.29
CA GLN A 3 -17.65 -2.26 -18.61
C GLN A 3 -16.55 -1.98 -19.65
N VAL A 4 -15.29 -2.08 -19.24
CA VAL A 4 -14.15 -1.99 -20.15
C VAL A 4 -13.69 -3.42 -20.44
N VAL A 5 -13.79 -3.84 -21.69
CA VAL A 5 -13.26 -5.13 -22.12
C VAL A 5 -11.76 -4.96 -22.33
N ILE A 6 -10.96 -5.71 -21.58
CA ILE A 6 -9.52 -5.77 -21.78
C ILE A 6 -9.25 -6.98 -22.69
N GLU A 7 -8.83 -6.74 -23.93
CA GLU A 7 -8.60 -7.80 -24.92
C GLU A 7 -7.58 -8.84 -24.44
N ASN A 8 -6.54 -8.38 -23.73
CA ASN A 8 -5.58 -9.24 -23.06
C ASN A 8 -5.76 -9.14 -21.54
N PRO A 9 -6.31 -10.17 -20.87
CA PRO A 9 -6.53 -10.13 -19.42
C PRO A 9 -5.22 -10.13 -18.62
N ILE A 10 -4.08 -10.40 -19.27
CA ILE A 10 -2.77 -10.43 -18.64
C ILE A 10 -2.26 -8.98 -18.48
N ILE A 11 -2.43 -8.44 -17.28
CA ILE A 11 -2.00 -7.09 -16.90
C ILE A 11 -0.46 -6.97 -16.82
N ASN A 12 0.22 -8.07 -16.46
CA ASN A 12 1.67 -8.11 -16.29
C ASN A 12 2.27 -9.23 -17.14
N SER A 13 3.31 -8.93 -17.91
CA SER A 13 4.07 -9.94 -18.63
C SER A 13 4.83 -10.84 -17.64
N ALA A 14 4.83 -12.15 -17.88
CA ALA A 14 5.65 -13.11 -17.13
C ALA A 14 7.14 -13.03 -17.49
N PHE A 15 7.45 -12.45 -18.66
CA PHE A 15 8.79 -12.45 -19.23
C PHE A 15 9.44 -11.07 -19.26
N SER A 16 8.63 -10.01 -19.19
CA SER A 16 9.12 -8.63 -19.27
C SER A 16 9.15 -8.03 -17.89
N GLU A 17 10.29 -7.41 -17.56
CA GLU A 17 10.42 -6.73 -16.28
C GLU A 17 9.51 -5.50 -16.19
N PRO A 18 9.01 -5.15 -14.99
CA PRO A 18 8.26 -3.92 -14.76
C PRO A 18 9.05 -2.68 -15.20
N GLN A 19 8.41 -1.81 -15.97
CA GLN A 19 9.03 -0.57 -16.48
C GLN A 19 8.68 0.68 -15.66
N ARG A 20 7.79 0.56 -14.66
CA ARG A 20 7.38 1.67 -13.80
C ARG A 20 7.57 1.29 -12.34
N HIS A 21 8.43 2.02 -11.65
CA HIS A 21 8.67 1.84 -10.22
C HIS A 21 8.08 3.04 -9.48
N PHE A 22 7.11 2.81 -8.60
CA PHE A 22 6.52 3.88 -7.81
C PHE A 22 7.39 4.18 -6.58
N ARG A 23 7.64 5.46 -6.29
CA ARG A 23 8.35 5.91 -5.10
C ARG A 23 7.49 5.67 -3.87
N PHE A 24 8.16 5.35 -2.76
CA PHE A 24 7.54 5.23 -1.45
C PHE A 24 7.99 6.39 -0.55
N ASP A 25 7.12 6.84 0.35
CA ASP A 25 7.43 7.70 1.49
C ASP A 25 6.94 7.06 2.80
N ASP A 26 6.98 7.84 3.89
CA ASP A 26 6.59 7.41 5.22
C ASP A 26 5.09 7.08 5.33
N ASP A 27 4.26 7.61 4.43
CA ASP A 27 2.81 7.38 4.38
C ASP A 27 2.42 6.26 3.39
N GLY A 28 3.32 5.89 2.46
CA GLY A 28 3.16 4.70 1.63
C GLY A 28 3.60 4.88 0.18
N ILE A 29 2.78 4.36 -0.76
CA ILE A 29 3.05 4.41 -2.19
C ILE A 29 2.60 5.76 -2.75
N THR A 30 3.47 6.41 -3.51
CA THR A 30 3.19 7.70 -4.14
C THR A 30 2.92 7.54 -5.64
N SER A 31 2.53 8.63 -6.31
CA SER A 31 2.34 8.65 -7.76
C SER A 31 3.64 8.90 -8.54
N ASP A 32 4.76 9.15 -7.86
CA ASP A 32 6.03 9.46 -8.50
C ASP A 32 6.67 8.18 -9.07
N ILE A 33 7.11 8.25 -10.32
CA ILE A 33 7.80 7.14 -11.00
C ILE A 33 9.31 7.37 -10.94
N ILE A 34 10.04 6.36 -10.47
CA ILE A 34 11.50 6.34 -10.43
C ILE A 34 12.06 5.29 -11.39
N ASP A 35 13.30 5.49 -11.82
CA ASP A 35 13.94 4.66 -12.84
C ASP A 35 14.29 3.26 -12.30
N THR A 36 14.67 3.17 -11.04
CA THR A 36 15.19 1.93 -10.44
C THR A 36 14.19 1.23 -9.53
N ARG A 37 14.24 -0.11 -9.51
CA ARG A 37 13.53 -0.93 -8.52
C ARG A 37 13.98 -0.58 -7.09
N ARG A 38 13.01 -0.38 -6.20
CA ARG A 38 13.28 -0.08 -4.78
C ARG A 38 14.09 -1.19 -4.12
N ARG A 39 15.02 -0.83 -3.23
CA ARG A 39 15.62 -1.79 -2.28
C ARG A 39 14.52 -2.37 -1.39
N SER A 40 14.64 -3.65 -1.03
CA SER A 40 13.67 -4.30 -0.15
C SER A 40 13.53 -3.55 1.19
N HIS A 41 12.42 -2.83 1.41
CA HIS A 41 11.89 -2.65 2.78
C HIS A 41 10.69 -3.56 2.97
N TYR A 42 10.52 -3.97 4.21
CA TYR A 42 9.27 -4.49 4.73
C TYR A 42 8.58 -3.38 5.50
N PHE A 43 7.31 -3.10 5.16
CA PHE A 43 6.42 -2.30 5.98
C PHE A 43 5.37 -3.26 6.54
N ILE A 44 5.50 -3.61 7.81
CA ILE A 44 4.44 -4.29 8.55
C ILE A 44 3.82 -3.21 9.43
N PRO A 45 2.59 -2.74 9.13
CA PRO A 45 1.93 -1.79 10.03
C PRO A 45 1.70 -2.49 11.37
N MET A 46 2.45 -2.08 12.39
CA MET A 46 2.18 -2.46 13.77
C MET A 46 1.04 -1.56 14.26
N ALA A 47 -0.04 -2.17 14.73
CA ALA A 47 -1.09 -1.42 15.40
C ALA A 47 -0.44 -0.68 16.59
N LEU A 48 -0.57 0.66 16.61
CA LEU A 48 -0.27 1.43 17.80
C LEU A 48 -1.28 1.01 18.87
N LEU A 49 -0.79 0.65 20.06
CA LEU A 49 -1.66 0.40 21.20
C LEU A 49 -2.47 1.67 21.48
N HIS A 50 -3.76 1.64 21.18
CA HIS A 50 -4.66 2.72 21.59
C HIS A 50 -5.01 2.52 23.07
N GLU A 51 -4.59 3.45 23.93
CA GLU A 51 -4.96 3.46 25.34
C GLU A 51 -6.49 3.43 25.48
N ARG A 52 -7.05 2.37 26.10
CA ARG A 52 -8.47 2.37 26.49
C ARG A 52 -8.64 3.37 27.61
N LYS A 53 -9.28 4.52 27.34
CA LYS A 53 -9.77 5.42 28.41
C LYS A 53 -10.57 4.58 29.42
N LYS A 54 -10.06 4.44 30.65
CA LYS A 54 -10.83 3.85 31.77
C LYS A 54 -12.13 4.63 31.90
N ARG A 55 -13.27 3.97 31.67
CA ARG A 55 -14.58 4.54 32.03
C ARG A 55 -14.59 4.67 33.56
N GLN A 56 -14.65 5.92 34.05
CA GLN A 56 -14.89 6.18 35.47
C GLN A 56 -16.25 5.59 35.82
N THR A 57 -16.26 4.57 36.67
CA THR A 57 -17.48 4.08 37.31
C THR A 57 -17.78 5.01 38.48
N ASN A 58 -18.77 5.89 38.35
CA ASN A 58 -19.31 6.58 39.52
C ASN A 58 -20.14 5.57 40.33
N PRO A 59 -19.91 5.44 41.66
CA PRO A 59 -20.78 4.65 42.50
C PRO A 59 -22.12 5.37 42.66
N LYS A 60 -23.22 4.61 42.55
CA LYS A 60 -24.54 4.98 43.06
C LYS A 60 -24.82 4.12 44.29
#